data_AF-X0YMC0-F1
#
_entry.id   AF-X0YMC0-F1
#
_cell.length_a   1.000
_cell.length_b   1.000
_cell.length_c   1.000
_cell.angle_alpha   90.00
_cell.angle_beta   90.00
_cell.angle_gamma   90.00
#
_symmetry.space_group_name_H-M   'P 1'
#
loop_
_entity.id
_entity.type
_entity.pdbx_description
1 polymer ?
#
loop_
_entity_poly.entity_id
_entity_poly.type
_entity_poly.pdbx_seq_one_letter_code
_entity_poly.pdbx_strand_id
1 'polypeptide(L)'
;DHDGRIVDAVGDNFMAEFASVLNATLFAMAATDQLQAEQENDDHALVLRIGIHVGDILEDQEQRIYGDAVNLAARVMAVGDPGAICISSAAQIHLAPRAELSTRFLGEYEVKNFARPVGVHCIEPEMQTPTLPVPDSLVEQSFGRPAIVILPFDNMSSDPDQEFLADGLVEDLTTALSASKWFTVIARNSAFSYKGRS
;
A
#
# COMPACT_ATOMS: atom_id res chain seq x y z
N ASP A 1 4.11 -11.00 -18.72
CA ASP A 1 5.14 -11.77 -18.00
C ASP A 1 4.86 -11.97 -16.51
N HIS A 2 3.74 -12.61 -16.16
CA HIS A 2 3.44 -12.97 -14.76
C HIS A 2 2.83 -14.38 -14.62
N ASP A 3 2.88 -15.23 -15.67
CA ASP A 3 2.23 -16.55 -15.72
C ASP A 3 0.74 -16.53 -15.33
N GLY A 4 0.04 -15.47 -15.74
CA GLY A 4 -1.41 -15.34 -15.61
C GLY A 4 -2.13 -15.74 -16.87
N ARG A 5 -3.34 -16.29 -16.72
CA ARG A 5 -4.24 -16.62 -17.82
C ARG A 5 -5.53 -15.83 -17.69
N ILE A 6 -5.95 -15.14 -18.75
CA ILE A 6 -7.28 -14.54 -18.83
C ILE A 6 -8.29 -15.65 -19.09
N VAL A 7 -9.29 -15.74 -18.22
CA VAL A 7 -10.25 -16.85 -18.18
C VAL A 7 -11.59 -16.41 -18.76
N ASP A 8 -12.01 -15.20 -18.43
CA ASP A 8 -13.29 -14.67 -18.88
C ASP A 8 -13.25 -13.14 -18.93
N ALA A 9 -14.09 -12.56 -19.79
CA ALA A 9 -14.33 -11.13 -19.88
C ALA A 9 -15.84 -10.91 -20.07
N VAL A 10 -16.50 -10.45 -19.01
CA VAL A 10 -17.95 -10.23 -18.98
C VAL A 10 -18.23 -8.75 -18.78
N GLY A 11 -18.63 -8.07 -19.86
CA GLY A 11 -18.85 -6.63 -19.87
C GLY A 11 -17.54 -5.88 -19.60
N ASP A 12 -17.53 -5.07 -18.55
CA ASP A 12 -16.38 -4.24 -18.15
C ASP A 12 -15.46 -4.94 -17.13
N ASN A 13 -15.80 -6.17 -16.74
CA ASN A 13 -15.00 -6.97 -15.82
C ASN A 13 -14.26 -8.06 -16.58
N PHE A 14 -12.99 -8.25 -16.26
CA PHE A 14 -12.23 -9.41 -16.72
C PHE A 14 -11.72 -10.22 -15.52
N MET A 15 -11.55 -11.52 -15.75
CA MET A 15 -11.07 -12.47 -14.77
C MET A 15 -9.75 -13.07 -15.26
N ALA A 16 -8.76 -13.10 -14.37
CA ALA A 16 -7.48 -13.74 -14.63
C ALA A 16 -7.12 -14.70 -13.50
N GLU A 17 -6.63 -15.88 -13.86
CA GLU A 17 -6.13 -16.89 -12.96
C GLU A 17 -4.60 -16.86 -12.93
N PHE A 18 -4.02 -17.08 -11.75
CA PHE A 18 -2.58 -17.17 -11.55
C PHE A 18 -2.28 -18.35 -10.65
N ALA A 19 -1.18 -19.06 -10.94
CA ALA A 19 -0.69 -20.13 -10.07
C ALA A 19 -0.11 -19.61 -8.73
N SER A 20 0.08 -18.29 -8.60
CA SER A 20 0.69 -17.64 -7.44
C SER A 20 -0.02 -16.34 -7.10
N VAL A 21 -0.40 -16.18 -5.83
CA VAL A 21 -0.95 -14.94 -5.30
C VAL A 21 0.03 -13.77 -5.50
N LEU A 22 1.33 -14.02 -5.31
CA LEU A 22 2.36 -13.00 -5.53
C LEU A 22 2.35 -12.52 -6.98
N ASN A 23 2.25 -13.43 -7.94
CA ASN A 23 2.23 -13.07 -9.36
C ASN A 23 0.96 -12.29 -9.73
N ALA A 24 -0.19 -12.70 -9.19
CA ALA A 24 -1.44 -11.97 -9.36
C ALA A 24 -1.33 -10.53 -8.82
N THR A 25 -0.73 -10.38 -7.64
CA THR A 25 -0.51 -9.09 -7.00
C THR A 25 0.45 -8.20 -7.80
N LEU A 26 1.60 -8.74 -8.23
CA LEU A 26 2.56 -7.98 -9.03
C LEU A 26 1.97 -7.58 -10.39
N PHE A 27 1.21 -8.47 -11.02
CA PHE A 27 0.47 -8.16 -12.25
C PHE A 27 -0.53 -7.03 -12.02
N ALA A 28 -1.29 -7.08 -10.93
CA ALA A 28 -2.27 -6.05 -10.59
C ALA A 28 -1.61 -4.67 -10.39
N MET A 29 -0.46 -4.63 -9.70
CA MET A 29 0.30 -3.40 -9.50
C MET A 29 0.83 -2.85 -10.83
N ALA A 30 1.44 -3.71 -11.66
CA ALA A 30 1.98 -3.32 -12.96
C ALA A 30 0.88 -2.82 -13.91
N ALA A 31 -0.29 -3.46 -13.91
CA ALA A 31 -1.43 -3.05 -14.73
C ALA A 31 -1.97 -1.68 -14.32
N THR A 32 -2.09 -1.41 -13.01
CA THR A 32 -2.53 -0.10 -12.52
C THR A 32 -1.51 0.99 -12.85
N ASP A 33 -0.21 0.73 -12.63
CA ASP A 33 0.87 1.68 -12.91
C ASP A 33 0.97 2.03 -14.40
N GLN A 34 0.89 1.01 -15.27
CA GLN A 34 0.91 1.22 -16.71
C GLN A 34 -0.29 2.06 -17.20
N LEU A 35 -1.49 1.78 -16.69
CA LEU A 35 -2.68 2.56 -17.06
C LEU A 35 -2.60 4.01 -16.56
N GLN A 36 -2.07 4.23 -15.36
CA GLN A 36 -1.86 5.58 -14.84
C GLN A 36 -0.84 6.36 -15.68
N ALA A 37 0.26 5.73 -16.09
CA ALA A 37 1.28 6.35 -16.94
C ALA A 37 0.77 6.70 -18.34
N GLU A 38 -0.08 5.86 -18.93
CA GLU A 38 -0.69 6.12 -20.25
C GLU A 38 -1.74 7.25 -20.23
N GLN A 39 -2.32 7.54 -19.05
CA GLN A 39 -3.46 8.45 -18.88
C GLN A 39 -3.10 9.79 -18.24
N GLU A 40 -1.81 10.10 -18.08
CA GLU A 40 -1.31 11.32 -17.44
C GLU A 40 -1.79 12.63 -18.13
N ASN A 41 -2.38 12.54 -19.33
CA ASN A 41 -2.90 13.67 -20.11
C ASN A 41 -4.37 13.50 -20.58
N ASP A 42 -5.14 12.56 -20.01
CA ASP A 42 -6.51 12.28 -20.47
C ASP A 42 -7.56 12.52 -19.37
N ASP A 43 -8.59 13.32 -19.68
CA ASP A 43 -9.73 13.64 -18.79
C ASP A 43 -10.68 12.43 -18.61
N HIS A 44 -10.41 11.32 -19.31
CA HIS A 44 -11.13 10.06 -19.23
C HIS A 44 -10.28 8.93 -18.64
N ALA A 45 -9.59 9.21 -17.53
CA ALA A 45 -8.80 8.22 -16.81
C ALA A 45 -9.63 7.00 -16.41
N LEU A 46 -9.25 5.84 -16.92
CA LEU A 46 -9.88 4.55 -16.65
C LEU A 46 -9.28 3.98 -15.37
N VAL A 47 -10.09 3.95 -14.32
CA VAL A 47 -9.66 3.49 -13.00
C VAL A 47 -10.04 2.04 -12.78
N LEU A 48 -9.04 1.15 -12.73
CA LEU A 48 -9.26 -0.25 -12.40
C LEU A 48 -9.52 -0.46 -10.90
N ARG A 49 -10.42 -1.38 -10.60
CA ARG A 49 -10.56 -1.96 -9.26
C ARG A 49 -10.21 -3.43 -9.36
N ILE A 50 -9.33 -3.90 -8.48
CA ILE A 50 -8.80 -5.26 -8.56
C ILE A 50 -9.05 -5.98 -7.25
N GLY A 51 -9.63 -7.20 -7.34
CA GLY A 51 -9.86 -8.08 -6.20
C GLY A 51 -9.12 -9.40 -6.39
N ILE A 52 -8.30 -9.79 -5.40
CA ILE A 52 -7.50 -11.02 -5.44
C ILE A 52 -7.95 -11.95 -4.31
N HIS A 53 -8.25 -13.20 -4.68
CA HIS A 53 -8.60 -14.26 -3.74
C HIS A 53 -7.91 -15.57 -4.15
N VAL A 54 -7.68 -16.42 -3.15
CA VAL A 54 -7.13 -17.77 -3.32
C VAL A 54 -8.12 -18.78 -2.75
N GLY A 55 -8.49 -19.76 -3.57
CA GLY A 55 -9.46 -20.77 -3.19
C GLY A 55 -9.63 -21.81 -4.29
N ASP A 56 -10.39 -22.84 -3.98
CA ASP A 56 -10.66 -23.92 -4.92
C ASP A 56 -11.59 -23.43 -6.04
N ILE A 57 -11.24 -23.84 -7.25
CA ILE A 57 -11.97 -23.52 -8.47
C ILE A 57 -12.28 -24.79 -9.24
N LEU A 58 -13.42 -24.78 -9.94
CA LEU A 58 -13.82 -25.83 -10.86
C LEU A 58 -13.66 -25.31 -12.29
N GLU A 59 -12.96 -26.06 -13.12
CA GLU A 59 -12.79 -25.75 -14.54
C GLU A 59 -13.60 -26.76 -15.37
N ASP A 60 -14.33 -26.27 -16.37
CA ASP A 60 -15.06 -27.11 -17.32
C ASP A 60 -14.21 -27.46 -18.56
N GLN A 61 -14.77 -28.24 -19.49
CA GLN A 61 -14.10 -28.62 -20.74
C GLN A 61 -13.84 -27.43 -21.68
N GLU A 62 -14.52 -26.30 -21.45
CA GLU A 62 -14.39 -25.04 -22.19
C GLU A 62 -13.45 -24.06 -21.47
N GLN A 63 -12.75 -24.51 -20.42
CA GLN A 63 -11.78 -23.73 -19.63
C GLN A 63 -12.42 -22.54 -18.90
N ARG A 64 -13.72 -22.61 -18.63
CA ARG A 64 -14.42 -21.63 -17.82
C ARG A 64 -14.30 -22.00 -16.35
N ILE A 65 -14.02 -20.99 -15.53
CA ILE A 65 -13.85 -21.17 -14.10
C ILE A 65 -15.14 -20.84 -13.36
N TYR A 66 -15.54 -21.76 -12.48
CA TYR A 66 -16.68 -21.63 -11.59
C TYR A 66 -16.30 -21.94 -10.15
N GLY A 67 -16.96 -21.30 -9.21
CA GLY A 67 -16.80 -21.62 -7.78
C GLY A 67 -17.06 -20.43 -6.88
N ASP A 68 -17.17 -20.71 -5.59
CA ASP A 68 -17.32 -19.68 -4.57
C ASP A 68 -16.11 -18.75 -4.49
N ALA A 69 -14.91 -19.26 -4.85
CA ALA A 69 -13.69 -18.46 -4.93
C ALA A 69 -13.81 -17.30 -5.94
N VAL A 70 -14.44 -17.53 -7.09
CA VAL A 70 -14.66 -16.48 -8.12
C VAL A 70 -15.62 -15.41 -7.60
N ASN A 71 -16.72 -15.83 -6.97
CA ASN A 71 -17.70 -14.93 -6.38
C ASN A 71 -17.08 -14.09 -5.25
N LEU A 72 -16.20 -14.69 -4.47
CA LEU A 72 -15.48 -13.99 -3.41
C LEU A 72 -14.47 -12.99 -3.97
N ALA A 73 -13.70 -13.35 -5.00
CA ALA A 73 -12.78 -12.41 -5.67
C ALA A 73 -13.51 -11.15 -6.17
N ALA A 74 -14.67 -11.33 -6.82
CA ALA A 74 -15.52 -10.22 -7.26
C ALA A 74 -16.05 -9.38 -6.07
N ARG A 75 -16.37 -10.02 -4.94
CA ARG A 75 -16.80 -9.29 -3.73
C ARG A 75 -15.66 -8.50 -3.10
N VAL A 76 -14.47 -9.07 -3.04
CA VAL A 76 -13.25 -8.40 -2.56
C VAL A 76 -12.95 -7.17 -3.41
N MET A 77 -13.05 -7.28 -4.74
CA MET A 77 -12.91 -6.15 -5.66
C MET A 77 -13.93 -5.04 -5.36
N ALA A 78 -15.19 -5.40 -5.15
CA ALA A 78 -16.28 -4.44 -4.96
C ALA A 78 -16.18 -3.63 -3.65
N VAL A 79 -15.43 -4.12 -2.66
CA VAL A 79 -15.18 -3.42 -1.39
C VAL A 79 -14.13 -2.31 -1.56
N GLY A 80 -13.22 -2.45 -2.52
CA GLY A 80 -12.16 -1.48 -2.76
C GLY A 80 -12.66 -0.15 -3.33
N ASP A 81 -12.01 0.93 -2.90
CA ASP A 81 -12.13 2.23 -3.54
C ASP A 81 -11.67 2.16 -5.02
N PRO A 82 -12.12 3.07 -5.89
CA PRO A 82 -11.58 3.17 -7.25
C PRO A 82 -10.05 3.26 -7.24
N GLY A 83 -9.37 2.38 -7.98
CA GLY A 83 -7.90 2.32 -8.06
C GLY A 83 -7.28 1.39 -7.04
N ALA A 84 -8.06 0.89 -6.08
CA ALA A 84 -7.57 0.00 -5.05
C ALA A 84 -7.37 -1.43 -5.57
N ILE A 85 -6.28 -2.04 -5.09
CA ILE A 85 -6.02 -3.46 -5.21
C ILE A 85 -6.31 -4.08 -3.85
N CYS A 86 -7.37 -4.88 -3.76
CA CYS A 86 -7.78 -5.50 -2.52
C CYS A 86 -7.67 -7.02 -2.58
N ILE A 87 -7.30 -7.60 -1.45
CA ILE A 87 -6.97 -9.01 -1.30
C ILE A 87 -7.74 -9.59 -0.12
N SER A 88 -8.21 -10.84 -0.24
CA SER A 88 -8.77 -11.57 0.91
C SER A 88 -7.68 -11.89 1.95
N SER A 89 -8.06 -12.06 3.22
CA SER A 89 -7.11 -12.49 4.28
C SER A 89 -6.44 -13.83 3.95
N ALA A 90 -7.14 -14.73 3.24
CA ALA A 90 -6.54 -15.97 2.74
C ALA A 90 -5.37 -15.69 1.79
N ALA A 91 -5.53 -14.77 0.85
CA ALA A 91 -4.46 -14.35 -0.07
C ALA A 91 -3.32 -13.62 0.66
N GLN A 92 -3.65 -12.78 1.66
CA GLN A 92 -2.68 -12.03 2.45
C GLN A 92 -1.66 -12.95 3.16
N ILE A 93 -2.10 -14.09 3.69
CA ILE A 93 -1.23 -15.06 4.36
C ILE A 93 -0.12 -15.56 3.42
N HIS A 94 -0.42 -15.71 2.13
CA HIS A 94 0.55 -16.17 1.13
C HIS A 94 1.50 -15.06 0.65
N LEU A 95 1.18 -13.78 0.91
CA LEU A 95 1.99 -12.60 0.57
C LEU A 95 2.95 -12.20 1.69
N ALA A 96 2.50 -12.25 2.94
CA ALA A 96 3.21 -11.77 4.13
C ALA A 96 4.68 -12.23 4.29
N PRO A 97 5.13 -13.41 3.81
CA PRO A 97 6.52 -13.81 3.94
C PRO A 97 7.44 -13.43 2.76
N ARG A 98 6.92 -12.89 1.65
CA ARG A 98 7.66 -12.87 0.37
C ARG A 98 7.70 -11.54 -0.37
N ALA A 99 6.93 -10.55 0.05
CA ALA A 99 6.88 -9.26 -0.61
C ALA A 99 6.96 -8.16 0.44
N GLU A 100 7.78 -7.14 0.19
CA GLU A 100 7.88 -5.90 0.98
C GLU A 100 6.60 -5.03 0.82
N LEU A 101 5.45 -5.67 0.64
CA LEU A 101 4.17 -5.01 0.38
C LEU A 101 3.46 -4.72 1.69
N SER A 102 3.11 -3.46 1.91
CA SER A 102 2.22 -3.06 2.99
C SER A 102 0.76 -3.34 2.62
N THR A 103 0.00 -3.83 3.59
CA THR A 103 -1.43 -4.09 3.42
C THR A 103 -2.20 -3.51 4.60
N ARG A 104 -3.26 -2.75 4.33
CA ARG A 104 -4.16 -2.20 5.34
C ARG A 104 -5.43 -3.04 5.42
N PHE A 105 -5.82 -3.43 6.63
CA PHE A 105 -7.06 -4.17 6.86
C PHE A 105 -8.28 -3.25 6.74
N LEU A 106 -9.25 -3.64 5.92
CA LEU A 106 -10.51 -2.91 5.73
C LEU A 106 -11.65 -3.39 6.62
N GLY A 107 -11.59 -4.65 7.07
CA GLY A 107 -12.64 -5.25 7.89
C GLY A 107 -13.03 -6.65 7.42
N GLU A 108 -14.05 -7.20 8.08
CA GLU A 108 -14.64 -8.49 7.73
C GLU A 108 -16.00 -8.30 7.05
N TYR A 109 -16.26 -9.09 6.01
CA TYR A 109 -17.45 -8.99 5.19
C TYR A 109 -18.16 -10.34 5.10
N GLU A 110 -19.49 -10.34 5.28
CA GLU A 110 -20.29 -11.53 5.03
C GLU A 110 -20.44 -11.76 3.54
N VAL A 111 -20.08 -12.97 3.09
CA VAL A 111 -20.19 -13.36 1.70
C VAL A 111 -21.07 -14.59 1.59
N LYS A 112 -22.05 -14.53 0.69
CA LYS A 112 -22.93 -15.66 0.41
C LYS A 112 -22.09 -16.89 0.08
N ASN A 113 -22.45 -18.04 0.67
CA ASN A 113 -21.75 -19.33 0.59
C ASN A 113 -20.46 -19.48 1.42
N PHE A 114 -20.07 -18.46 2.20
CA PHE A 114 -18.98 -18.58 3.17
C PHE A 114 -19.53 -18.65 4.60
N ALA A 115 -19.15 -19.70 5.34
CA ALA A 115 -19.66 -19.94 6.70
C ALA A 115 -19.11 -18.94 7.75
N ARG A 116 -18.03 -18.23 7.42
CA ARG A 116 -17.41 -17.21 8.27
C ARG A 116 -17.23 -15.91 7.48
N PRO A 117 -17.30 -14.75 8.13
CA PRO A 117 -16.92 -13.49 7.52
C PRO A 117 -15.51 -13.58 6.91
N VAL A 118 -15.33 -12.95 5.75
CA VAL A 118 -14.05 -12.92 5.06
C VAL A 118 -13.40 -11.57 5.31
N GLY A 119 -12.19 -11.58 5.88
CA GLY A 119 -11.38 -10.39 6.02
C GLY A 119 -10.86 -9.89 4.66
N VAL A 120 -10.87 -8.58 4.48
CA VAL A 120 -10.36 -7.91 3.29
C VAL A 120 -9.26 -6.94 3.68
N HIS A 121 -8.17 -6.96 2.94
CA HIS A 121 -7.07 -6.01 3.03
C HIS A 121 -6.95 -5.28 1.70
N CYS A 122 -6.48 -4.05 1.69
CA CYS A 122 -6.01 -3.43 0.45
C CYS A 122 -4.51 -3.24 0.51
N ILE A 123 -3.89 -3.49 -0.64
CA ILE A 123 -2.49 -3.24 -0.87
C ILE A 123 -2.35 -1.73 -0.87
N GLU A 124 -1.53 -1.24 0.03
CA GLU A 124 -1.15 0.14 -0.06
C GLU A 124 -0.09 0.19 -1.16
N PRO A 125 -0.26 1.04 -2.18
CA PRO A 125 0.89 1.33 -3.04
C PRO A 125 1.99 1.72 -2.08
N GLU A 126 3.18 1.16 -2.28
CA GLU A 126 4.36 1.64 -1.60
C GLU A 126 4.40 3.12 -1.97
N MET A 127 3.84 3.97 -1.10
CA MET A 127 4.14 5.37 -1.14
C MET A 127 5.64 5.32 -1.04
N GLN A 128 6.31 5.67 -2.13
CA GLN A 128 7.66 6.14 -2.07
C GLN A 128 7.59 7.23 -1.01
N THR A 129 7.83 6.83 0.23
CA THR A 129 8.18 7.74 1.29
C THR A 129 9.36 8.43 0.65
N PRO A 130 9.30 9.74 0.36
CA PRO A 130 10.32 10.41 -0.41
C PRO A 130 11.64 9.96 0.18
N THR A 131 12.33 9.06 -0.53
CA THR A 131 13.54 8.48 0.01
C THR A 131 14.48 9.62 -0.24
N LEU A 132 14.59 10.50 0.77
CA LEU A 132 15.57 11.56 0.79
C LEU A 132 16.84 10.89 0.30
N PRO A 133 17.51 11.39 -0.75
CA PRO A 133 18.72 10.76 -1.25
C PRO A 133 19.67 10.69 -0.06
N VAL A 134 19.74 9.51 0.54
CA VAL A 134 20.64 9.22 1.62
C VAL A 134 21.98 9.17 0.91
N PRO A 135 22.91 10.11 1.17
CA PRO A 135 24.23 10.05 0.57
C PRO A 135 24.78 8.64 0.81
N ASP A 136 25.36 7.98 -0.19
CA ASP A 136 25.87 6.60 -0.09
C ASP A 136 26.77 6.38 1.15
N SER A 137 27.39 7.46 1.65
CA SER A 137 28.17 7.49 2.88
C SER A 137 27.39 7.21 4.18
N LEU A 138 26.05 7.30 4.19
CA LEU A 138 25.21 6.91 5.33
C LEU A 138 24.68 5.47 5.21
N VAL A 139 24.75 4.85 4.03
CA VAL A 139 24.39 3.43 3.84
C VAL A 139 25.42 2.51 4.54
N GLU A 140 26.68 2.94 4.62
CA GLU A 140 27.71 2.26 5.44
C GLU A 140 27.54 2.49 6.95
N GLN A 141 26.74 3.47 7.37
CA GLN A 141 26.33 3.65 8.76
C GLN A 141 24.90 3.15 8.94
N SER A 142 24.70 1.86 8.69
CA SER A 142 23.60 1.13 9.31
C SER A 142 23.79 1.24 10.82
N PHE A 143 23.24 2.29 11.42
CA PHE A 143 22.88 2.27 12.81
C PHE A 143 21.87 1.14 12.87
N GLY A 144 22.26 -0.04 13.39
CA GLY A 144 21.38 -1.20 13.56
C GLY A 144 20.23 -0.97 14.54
N ARG A 145 19.73 0.27 14.63
CA ARG A 145 18.67 0.79 15.46
C ARG A 145 17.81 1.71 14.60
N PRO A 146 16.47 1.66 14.75
CA PRO A 146 15.58 2.56 14.03
C PRO A 146 15.97 4.02 14.28
N ALA A 147 15.78 4.89 13.28
CA ALA A 147 16.05 6.32 13.39
C ALA A 147 14.73 7.11 13.37
N ILE A 148 14.68 8.21 14.12
CA ILE A 148 13.53 9.12 14.18
C ILE A 148 13.98 10.55 13.95
N VAL A 149 13.19 11.31 13.20
CA VAL A 149 13.36 12.74 12.99
C VAL A 149 12.07 13.46 13.40
N ILE A 150 12.22 14.64 14.01
CA ILE A 150 11.09 15.50 14.34
C ILE A 150 11.10 16.65 13.35
N LEU A 151 10.07 16.73 12.52
CA LEU A 151 9.91 17.81 11.56
C LEU A 151 9.44 19.09 12.27
N PRO A 152 9.82 20.29 11.77
CA PRO A 152 9.30 21.54 12.28
C PRO A 152 7.77 21.57 12.21
N PHE A 153 7.11 22.04 13.26
CA PHE A 153 5.67 22.24 13.23
C PHE A 153 5.33 23.52 12.43
N ASP A 154 4.26 23.46 11.65
CA ASP A 154 3.72 24.64 10.98
C ASP A 154 2.98 25.52 11.99
N ASN A 155 3.29 26.82 12.01
CA ASN A 155 2.53 27.80 12.76
C ASN A 155 1.23 28.12 12.02
N MET A 156 0.13 27.54 12.47
CA MET A 156 -1.21 27.80 11.91
C MET A 156 -1.84 29.10 12.42
N SER A 157 -1.13 29.87 13.25
CA SER A 157 -1.59 31.14 13.81
C SER A 157 -1.02 32.34 13.03
N SER A 158 -1.71 33.47 13.09
CA SER A 158 -1.21 34.75 12.53
C SER A 158 -0.19 35.45 13.43
N ASP A 159 0.11 34.88 14.59
CA ASP A 159 1.01 35.43 15.60
C ASP A 159 2.46 34.94 15.36
N PRO A 160 3.42 35.83 15.02
CA PRO A 160 4.81 35.47 14.82
C PRO A 160 5.49 34.88 16.06
N ASP A 161 5.02 35.20 17.26
CA ASP A 161 5.60 34.68 18.51
C ASP A 161 5.32 33.18 18.68
N GLN A 162 4.32 32.63 18.00
CA GLN A 162 4.01 31.19 18.00
C GLN A 162 4.93 30.37 17.10
N GLU A 163 5.66 31.02 16.18
CA GLU A 163 6.71 30.39 15.38
C GLU A 163 7.88 29.95 16.26
N PHE A 164 8.30 30.84 17.17
CA PHE A 164 9.34 30.55 18.15
C PHE A 164 8.93 29.45 19.13
N LEU A 165 7.64 29.37 19.47
CA LEU A 165 7.09 28.31 20.29
C LEU A 165 7.13 26.95 19.58
N ALA A 166 6.73 26.90 18.31
CA ALA A 166 6.79 25.71 17.47
C ALA A 166 8.23 25.20 17.33
N ASP A 167 9.17 26.09 17.04
CA ASP A 167 10.59 25.78 16.96
C ASP A 167 11.16 25.34 18.31
N GLY A 168 10.72 25.91 19.43
CA GLY A 168 11.10 25.47 20.78
C GLY A 168 10.60 24.06 21.11
N LEU A 169 9.35 23.74 20.76
CA LEU A 169 8.77 22.42 21.01
C LEU A 169 9.51 21.30 20.27
N VAL A 170 9.92 21.56 19.03
CA VAL A 170 10.74 20.63 18.24
C VAL A 170 12.08 20.37 18.95
N GLU A 171 12.60 21.34 19.72
CA GLU A 171 13.91 21.25 20.39
C GLU A 171 13.81 20.35 21.60
N ASP A 172 12.77 20.59 22.38
CA ASP A 172 12.45 19.82 23.57
C ASP A 172 12.16 18.36 23.20
N LEU A 173 11.40 18.12 22.13
CA LEU A 173 11.16 16.78 21.62
C LEU A 173 12.45 16.11 21.13
N THR A 174 13.29 16.83 20.39
CA THR A 174 14.56 16.29 19.88
C THR A 174 15.45 15.90 21.06
N THR A 175 15.53 16.75 22.06
CA THR A 175 16.33 16.52 23.27
C THR A 175 15.78 15.38 24.11
N ALA A 176 14.46 15.34 24.35
CA ALA A 176 13.81 14.30 25.14
C ALA A 176 13.97 12.91 24.50
N LEU A 177 13.81 12.83 23.17
CA LEU A 177 13.96 11.58 22.44
C LEU A 177 15.43 11.16 22.29
N SER A 178 16.37 12.11 22.29
CA SER A 178 17.81 11.81 22.16
C SER A 178 18.38 10.98 23.31
N ALA A 179 17.70 10.97 24.46
CA ALA A 179 18.10 10.14 25.61
C ALA A 179 17.77 8.64 25.44
N SER A 180 16.98 8.28 24.43
CA SER A 180 16.59 6.89 24.16
C SER A 180 17.74 6.08 23.59
N LYS A 181 17.92 4.85 24.08
CA LYS A 181 18.92 3.90 23.55
C LYS A 181 18.38 3.03 22.43
N TRP A 182 17.06 3.04 22.20
CA TRP A 182 16.36 2.13 21.29
C TRP A 182 16.26 2.66 19.86
N PHE A 183 16.45 3.96 19.67
CA PHE A 183 16.45 4.61 18.38
C PHE A 183 17.45 5.76 18.36
N THR A 184 17.93 6.13 17.16
CA THR A 184 18.79 7.30 16.95
C THR A 184 17.92 8.49 16.56
N VAL A 185 18.11 9.65 17.20
CA VAL A 185 17.40 10.88 16.82
C VAL A 185 18.26 11.70 15.85
N ILE A 186 17.68 12.09 14.72
CA ILE A 186 18.34 12.94 13.71
C ILE A 186 18.30 14.40 14.17
N ALA A 187 19.43 15.09 14.04
CA ALA A 187 19.58 16.46 14.53
C ALA A 187 18.66 17.46 13.81
N ARG A 188 18.18 18.44 14.59
CA ARG A 188 17.35 19.58 14.17
C ARG A 188 17.79 20.21 12.84
N ASN A 189 19.07 20.49 12.67
CA ASN A 189 19.59 21.19 11.49
C ASN A 189 19.30 20.45 10.18
N SER A 190 19.19 19.12 10.22
CA SER A 190 18.82 18.31 9.06
C SER A 190 17.31 18.32 8.79
N ALA A 191 16.49 18.48 9.83
CA ALA A 191 15.03 18.53 9.70
C ALA A 191 14.51 19.89 9.18
N PHE A 192 15.23 20.98 9.47
CA PHE A 192 14.82 22.35 9.07
C PHE A 192 14.76 22.57 7.55
N SER A 193 15.48 21.78 6.74
CA SER A 193 15.36 21.82 5.29
C SER A 193 13.97 21.43 4.75
N TYR A 194 13.12 20.85 5.61
CA TYR A 194 11.77 20.41 5.28
C TYR A 194 10.66 21.32 5.85
N LYS A 195 11.03 22.44 6.49
CA LYS A 195 10.06 23.43 7.01
C LYS A 195 9.24 24.03 5.84
N GLY A 196 7.92 23.97 5.93
CA GLY A 196 7.00 24.45 4.89
C GLY A 196 6.88 23.56 3.64
N ARG A 197 7.34 22.30 3.73
CA ARG A 197 7.14 21.26 2.69
C ARG A 197 6.20 20.13 3.14
N SER A 198 5.56 20.27 4.31
CA SER A 198 4.58 19.35 4.88
C SER A 198 3.16 19.60 4.43
#